data_AF-A0A8H7V8N2-F1
#
_entry.id   AF-A0A8H7V8N2-F1
#
_cell.length_a   1.000
_cell.length_b   1.000
_cell.length_c   1.000
_cell.angle_alpha   90.00
_cell.angle_beta   90.00
_cell.angle_gamma   90.00
#
_symmetry.space_group_name_H-M   'P 1'
#
loop_
_entity.id
_entity.type
_entity.pdbx_description
1 polymer ?
#
loop_
_entity_poly.entity_id
_entity_poly.type
_entity_poly.pdbx_seq_one_letter_code
_entity_poly.pdbx_strand_id
1 'polypeptide(L)'
;MSNFTLSKTWQILGPFPIGTREQDFGADPLECYGGFSKLRYSAGAKYPSELVDGGFVGWSMLSSINHTVGPIDFRNARWKDNGVPFGWSIEQYQAWARGILVVHQPTKVFMQVSGVSEYYINGEKRYHGDCYNYNTTTHIVHFEKGKYVIDVRMVHDIRIFGGGMTPPQCQFQVLIEPTKKEDLMVYPEDYAVITPSQTKKNADPMCEILMPDYLKDIGFAGSFGSVSIQNIGDDSIVVKSITLCVVDSRSLEGNKKGLFVEYKTDLLVKNISIIPGQIRPIGFQFQKEWGSLPAVEILKYWVRISLVVDDRDEMTEQNEFVIRASCSKITHVDWIKSVFKFTFLDYDNTVQYAMAKRPDILTSNPKKPIIIALHGAGVEADSSFWTKSIPTQPSSWILFPTGRTPW
;
A
#
# COMPACT_ATOMS: atom_id res chain seq x y z
N MET A 1 -2.82 -18.64 -23.23
CA MET A 1 -3.95 -18.87 -22.30
C MET A 1 -3.54 -18.35 -20.93
N SER A 2 -4.46 -17.80 -20.14
CA SER A 2 -4.16 -17.36 -18.76
C SER A 2 -3.62 -18.53 -17.93
N ASN A 3 -2.54 -18.33 -17.16
CA ASN A 3 -1.95 -19.36 -16.30
C ASN A 3 -2.86 -19.77 -15.13
N PHE A 4 -3.90 -18.98 -14.85
CA PHE A 4 -4.88 -19.24 -13.80
C PHE A 4 -6.29 -18.79 -14.21
N THR A 5 -7.30 -19.21 -13.45
CA THR A 5 -8.70 -18.82 -13.64
C THR A 5 -9.37 -18.71 -12.28
N LEU A 6 -9.81 -17.50 -11.92
CA LEU A 6 -10.60 -17.24 -10.73
C LEU A 6 -12.09 -17.46 -11.01
N SER A 7 -12.79 -18.12 -10.09
CA SER A 7 -14.21 -18.40 -10.20
C SER A 7 -15.02 -17.11 -10.33
N LYS A 8 -15.93 -17.10 -11.31
CA LYS A 8 -16.91 -16.01 -11.44
C LYS A 8 -18.02 -16.11 -10.40
N THR A 9 -18.25 -17.28 -9.82
CA THR A 9 -19.31 -17.48 -8.82
C THR A 9 -18.70 -17.74 -7.47
N TRP A 10 -19.19 -17.03 -6.47
CA TRP A 10 -18.73 -17.04 -5.09
C TRP A 10 -19.85 -17.52 -4.18
N GLN A 11 -19.52 -18.38 -3.22
CA GLN A 11 -20.42 -18.83 -2.17
C GLN A 11 -20.37 -17.83 -1.03
N ILE A 12 -21.50 -17.27 -0.63
CA ILE A 12 -21.60 -16.27 0.42
C ILE A 12 -22.32 -16.87 1.64
N LEU A 13 -21.86 -16.55 2.84
CA LEU A 13 -22.49 -16.95 4.09
C LEU A 13 -22.53 -15.75 5.06
N GLY A 14 -23.73 -15.32 5.42
CA GLY A 14 -23.97 -14.15 6.28
C GLY A 14 -25.37 -13.55 6.10
N PRO A 15 -25.66 -12.41 6.73
CA PRO A 15 -24.75 -11.62 7.56
C PRO A 15 -24.78 -12.11 9.01
N PHE A 16 -23.66 -11.95 9.72
CA PHE A 16 -23.53 -12.21 11.15
C PHE A 16 -23.20 -10.92 11.89
N PRO A 17 -23.63 -10.76 13.16
CA PRO A 17 -23.18 -9.64 13.98
C PRO A 17 -21.66 -9.71 14.16
N ILE A 18 -21.00 -8.56 14.20
CA ILE A 18 -19.56 -8.50 14.53
C ILE A 18 -19.28 -8.44 16.04
N GLY A 19 -20.30 -8.11 16.84
CA GLY A 19 -20.26 -8.14 18.31
C GLY A 19 -19.45 -7.03 18.98
N THR A 20 -18.49 -6.39 18.29
CA THR A 20 -17.71 -5.27 18.83
C THR A 20 -17.74 -4.07 17.91
N ARG A 21 -17.58 -2.89 18.50
CA ARG A 21 -17.22 -1.67 17.76
C ARG A 21 -15.72 -1.78 17.46
N GLU A 22 -15.37 -1.69 16.18
CA GLU A 22 -14.00 -1.75 15.64
C GLU A 22 -13.43 -3.17 15.51
N GLN A 23 -13.18 -3.56 14.26
CA GLN A 23 -12.26 -4.61 13.78
C GLN A 23 -12.79 -6.01 13.46
N ASP A 24 -12.11 -6.59 12.46
CA ASP A 24 -12.09 -7.98 11.99
C ASP A 24 -11.62 -9.00 13.04
N PHE A 25 -11.15 -8.56 14.22
CA PHE A 25 -10.88 -9.45 15.36
C PHE A 25 -12.12 -9.76 16.21
N GLY A 26 -13.30 -9.24 15.84
CA GLY A 26 -14.57 -9.62 16.45
C GLY A 26 -14.79 -11.13 16.38
N ALA A 27 -15.57 -11.66 17.32
CA ALA A 27 -15.88 -13.09 17.37
C ALA A 27 -16.54 -13.52 16.04
N ASP A 28 -16.06 -14.60 15.43
CA ASP A 28 -16.74 -15.25 14.31
C ASP A 28 -17.67 -16.35 14.85
N PRO A 29 -19.00 -16.21 14.72
CA PRO A 29 -19.95 -17.24 15.18
C PRO A 29 -19.72 -18.62 14.54
N LEU A 30 -19.04 -18.67 13.39
CA LEU A 30 -18.74 -19.91 12.69
C LEU A 30 -17.62 -20.73 13.36
N GLU A 31 -16.87 -20.16 14.30
CA GLU A 31 -15.87 -20.89 15.09
C GLU A 31 -16.50 -21.99 15.96
N CYS A 32 -17.73 -21.80 16.42
CA CYS A 32 -18.52 -22.85 17.10
C CYS A 32 -18.79 -24.08 16.22
N TYR A 33 -18.63 -23.94 14.90
CA TYR A 33 -18.76 -25.00 13.90
C TYR A 33 -17.40 -25.45 13.33
N GLY A 34 -16.32 -25.07 14.00
CA GLY A 34 -14.94 -25.38 13.61
C GLY A 34 -14.30 -24.38 12.64
N GLY A 35 -14.93 -23.22 12.41
CA GLY A 35 -14.47 -22.14 11.55
C GLY A 35 -14.96 -22.27 10.10
N PHE A 36 -15.04 -21.15 9.38
CA PHE A 36 -15.56 -21.11 8.00
C PHE A 36 -14.82 -22.05 7.04
N SER A 37 -13.51 -22.22 7.21
CA SER A 37 -12.66 -23.09 6.38
C SER A 37 -13.09 -24.57 6.39
N LYS A 38 -13.66 -25.04 7.50
CA LYS A 38 -14.16 -26.42 7.65
C LYS A 38 -15.56 -26.62 7.12
N LEU A 39 -16.33 -25.55 6.97
CA LEU A 39 -17.69 -25.63 6.44
C LEU A 39 -17.65 -26.00 4.96
N ARG A 40 -18.72 -26.64 4.49
CA ARG A 40 -18.94 -26.96 3.08
C ARG A 40 -20.27 -26.35 2.66
N TYR A 41 -20.33 -25.86 1.43
CA TYR A 41 -21.56 -25.33 0.87
C TYR A 41 -22.67 -26.37 0.95
N SER A 42 -23.80 -25.97 1.53
CA SER A 42 -25.00 -26.79 1.60
C SER A 42 -26.21 -25.87 1.58
N ALA A 43 -27.07 -26.04 0.57
CA ALA A 43 -28.26 -25.20 0.39
C ALA A 43 -29.25 -25.28 1.57
N GLY A 44 -29.21 -26.36 2.36
CA GLY A 44 -30.07 -26.54 3.54
C GLY A 44 -29.42 -26.16 4.87
N ALA A 45 -28.12 -25.86 4.89
CA ALA A 45 -27.44 -25.51 6.14
C ALA A 45 -27.88 -24.15 6.65
N LYS A 46 -28.08 -24.06 7.96
CA LYS A 46 -28.55 -22.87 8.67
C LYS A 46 -27.63 -22.56 9.85
N TYR A 47 -27.32 -21.29 10.01
CA TYR A 47 -26.43 -20.78 11.05
C TYR A 47 -27.11 -19.62 11.79
N PRO A 48 -27.03 -19.54 13.12
CA PRO A 48 -27.67 -18.48 13.89
C PRO A 48 -27.16 -17.09 13.49
N SER A 49 -28.09 -16.14 13.33
CA SER A 49 -27.78 -14.71 13.18
C SER A 49 -28.96 -13.88 13.67
N GLU A 50 -28.69 -12.97 14.61
CA GLU A 50 -29.69 -12.06 15.18
C GLU A 50 -30.13 -10.96 14.20
N LEU A 51 -29.42 -10.77 13.10
CA LEU A 51 -29.69 -9.71 12.12
C LEU A 51 -30.90 -9.99 11.22
N VAL A 52 -31.30 -11.26 11.09
CA VAL A 52 -32.23 -11.73 10.05
C VAL A 52 -33.53 -12.31 10.59
N ASP A 53 -34.56 -12.34 9.75
CA ASP A 53 -35.83 -13.01 10.04
C ASP A 53 -35.67 -14.51 10.27
N GLY A 54 -36.35 -15.00 11.31
CA GLY A 54 -36.24 -16.38 11.77
C GLY A 54 -34.94 -16.70 12.52
N GLY A 55 -33.99 -15.77 12.63
CA GLY A 55 -32.76 -15.94 13.42
C GLY A 55 -31.70 -16.84 12.79
N PHE A 56 -31.85 -17.20 11.51
CA PHE A 56 -30.90 -18.08 10.81
C PHE A 56 -30.56 -17.57 9.41
N VAL A 57 -29.28 -17.61 9.07
CA VAL A 57 -28.75 -17.39 7.72
C VAL A 57 -28.30 -18.70 7.09
N GLY A 58 -28.27 -18.74 5.76
CA GLY A 58 -27.79 -19.87 4.98
C GLY A 58 -26.83 -19.42 3.89
N TRP A 59 -26.36 -20.39 3.11
CA TRP A 59 -25.50 -20.11 1.97
C TRP A 59 -26.28 -19.45 0.83
N SER A 60 -25.64 -18.50 0.16
CA SER A 60 -26.09 -17.92 -1.10
C SER A 60 -24.96 -17.92 -2.13
N MET A 61 -25.27 -17.55 -3.36
CA MET A 61 -24.31 -17.51 -4.46
C MET A 61 -24.36 -16.15 -5.12
N LEU A 62 -23.18 -15.57 -5.40
CA LEU A 62 -23.05 -14.28 -6.07
C LEU A 62 -22.05 -14.37 -7.22
N SER A 63 -22.37 -13.72 -8.35
CA SER A 63 -21.45 -13.64 -9.48
C SER A 63 -20.58 -12.38 -9.38
N SER A 64 -19.28 -12.52 -9.53
CA SER A 64 -18.31 -11.42 -9.60
C SER A 64 -18.32 -10.76 -10.97
N ILE A 65 -18.10 -9.45 -11.01
CA ILE A 65 -17.88 -8.67 -12.24
C ILE A 65 -16.47 -8.09 -12.15
N ASN A 66 -15.61 -8.36 -13.14
CA ASN A 66 -14.20 -7.92 -13.15
C ASN A 66 -13.44 -8.25 -11.85
N HIS A 67 -13.67 -9.46 -11.32
CA HIS A 67 -13.13 -9.95 -10.05
C HIS A 67 -13.57 -9.17 -8.80
N THR A 68 -14.54 -8.26 -8.92
CA THR A 68 -15.24 -7.62 -7.81
C THR A 68 -16.45 -8.47 -7.41
N VAL A 69 -16.56 -8.79 -6.12
CA VAL A 69 -17.67 -9.51 -5.51
C VAL A 69 -18.44 -8.53 -4.63
N GLY A 70 -19.71 -8.35 -4.95
CA GLY A 70 -20.57 -7.37 -4.30
C GLY A 70 -20.98 -6.22 -5.23
N PRO A 71 -21.75 -5.24 -4.71
CA PRO A 71 -22.18 -5.17 -3.32
C PRO A 71 -23.17 -6.27 -2.95
N ILE A 72 -23.10 -6.77 -1.71
CA ILE A 72 -23.88 -7.94 -1.26
C ILE A 72 -25.17 -7.49 -0.59
N ASP A 73 -26.29 -7.96 -1.13
CA ASP A 73 -27.62 -7.64 -0.63
C ASP A 73 -28.18 -8.77 0.26
N PHE A 74 -28.13 -8.58 1.57
CA PHE A 74 -28.73 -9.48 2.55
C PHE A 74 -30.22 -9.15 2.77
N ARG A 75 -31.06 -9.52 1.80
CA ARG A 75 -32.50 -9.19 1.78
C ARG A 75 -33.31 -9.69 2.96
N ASN A 76 -32.86 -10.75 3.62
CA ASN A 76 -33.53 -11.32 4.81
C ASN A 76 -33.13 -10.62 6.11
N ALA A 77 -32.19 -9.67 6.07
CA ALA A 77 -31.80 -8.87 7.22
C ALA A 77 -32.77 -7.71 7.42
N ARG A 78 -33.17 -7.51 8.68
CA ARG A 78 -34.12 -6.47 9.09
C ARG A 78 -33.40 -5.14 9.35
N TRP A 79 -32.60 -4.65 8.41
CA TRP A 79 -31.75 -3.46 8.65
C TRP A 79 -32.55 -2.24 9.13
N LYS A 80 -33.71 -2.00 8.53
CA LYS A 80 -34.58 -0.87 8.89
C LYS A 80 -35.21 -1.06 10.28
N ASP A 81 -35.76 -2.24 10.57
CA ASP A 81 -36.47 -2.46 11.84
C ASP A 81 -35.49 -2.57 13.01
N ASN A 82 -34.36 -3.26 12.82
CA ASN A 82 -33.31 -3.30 13.83
C ASN A 82 -32.66 -1.92 14.01
N GLY A 83 -32.67 -1.07 12.98
CA GLY A 83 -32.15 0.30 13.06
C GLY A 83 -32.96 1.22 13.99
N VAL A 84 -34.22 0.89 14.30
CA VAL A 84 -35.05 1.69 15.23
C VAL A 84 -34.51 1.67 16.66
N PRO A 85 -34.29 0.51 17.31
CA PRO A 85 -33.74 0.46 18.66
C PRO A 85 -32.22 0.66 18.72
N PHE A 86 -31.46 0.26 17.68
CA PHE A 86 -30.00 0.20 17.73
C PHE A 86 -29.31 1.30 16.92
N GLY A 87 -30.06 2.06 16.12
CA GLY A 87 -29.52 3.06 15.20
C GLY A 87 -28.52 2.46 14.20
N TRP A 88 -27.63 3.31 13.70
CA TRP A 88 -26.48 2.98 12.86
C TRP A 88 -25.57 1.84 13.36
N SER A 89 -25.57 1.50 14.66
CA SER A 89 -24.70 0.44 15.17
C SER A 89 -25.04 -0.95 14.61
N ILE A 90 -26.29 -1.18 14.22
CA ILE A 90 -26.74 -2.45 13.64
C ILE A 90 -26.31 -2.63 12.18
N GLU A 91 -25.88 -1.57 11.51
CA GLU A 91 -25.38 -1.66 10.14
C GLU A 91 -24.02 -2.36 10.07
N GLN A 92 -23.46 -2.74 11.22
CA GLN A 92 -22.19 -3.44 11.33
C GLN A 92 -22.39 -4.95 11.30
N TYR A 93 -21.81 -5.60 10.30
CA TYR A 93 -21.91 -7.05 10.14
C TYR A 93 -20.64 -7.63 9.53
N GLN A 94 -20.48 -8.94 9.67
CA GLN A 94 -19.50 -9.73 8.96
C GLN A 94 -20.19 -10.77 8.10
N ALA A 95 -19.50 -11.18 7.05
CA ALA A 95 -19.93 -12.27 6.20
C ALA A 95 -18.69 -12.91 5.57
N TRP A 96 -18.85 -14.13 5.10
CA TRP A 96 -17.80 -14.87 4.43
C TRP A 96 -18.13 -15.09 2.97
N ALA A 97 -17.10 -15.05 2.13
CA ALA A 97 -17.17 -15.41 0.73
C ALA A 97 -16.14 -16.50 0.43
N ARG A 98 -16.53 -17.51 -0.36
CA ARG A 98 -15.64 -18.57 -0.84
C ARG A 98 -15.63 -18.63 -2.36
N GLY A 99 -14.45 -18.53 -2.92
CA GLY A 99 -14.15 -18.66 -4.34
C GLY A 99 -13.15 -19.77 -4.61
N ILE A 100 -12.97 -20.08 -5.88
CA ILE A 100 -12.01 -21.08 -6.35
C ILE A 100 -11.05 -20.42 -7.33
N LEU A 101 -9.76 -20.60 -7.10
CA LEU A 101 -8.71 -20.30 -8.06
C LEU A 101 -8.20 -21.61 -8.66
N VAL A 102 -8.27 -21.74 -9.99
CA VAL A 102 -7.66 -22.87 -10.71
C VAL A 102 -6.37 -22.38 -11.33
N VAL A 103 -5.26 -23.03 -10.99
CA VAL A 103 -3.92 -22.73 -11.51
C VAL A 103 -3.54 -23.86 -12.47
N HIS A 104 -3.31 -23.49 -13.73
CA HIS A 104 -3.09 -24.45 -14.82
C HIS A 104 -1.64 -24.89 -14.94
N GLN A 105 -0.72 -24.05 -14.48
CA GLN A 105 0.73 -24.26 -14.47
C GLN A 105 1.34 -23.62 -13.22
N PRO A 106 2.43 -24.17 -12.66
CA PRO A 106 3.12 -23.54 -11.54
C PRO A 106 3.46 -22.08 -11.85
N THR A 107 3.09 -21.16 -10.97
CA THR A 107 3.20 -19.72 -11.23
C THR A 107 3.33 -18.93 -9.94
N LYS A 108 4.12 -17.86 -10.00
CA LYS A 108 4.24 -16.83 -8.96
C LYS A 108 3.35 -15.67 -9.36
N VAL A 109 2.49 -15.23 -8.43
CA VAL A 109 1.56 -14.12 -8.68
C VAL A 109 1.66 -13.09 -7.56
N PHE A 110 1.45 -11.83 -7.94
CA PHE A 110 1.01 -10.81 -7.02
C PHE A 110 -0.48 -10.97 -6.81
N MET A 111 -0.87 -11.18 -5.56
CA MET A 111 -2.26 -11.29 -5.13
C MET A 111 -2.57 -10.19 -4.13
N GLN A 112 -3.65 -9.48 -4.38
CA GLN A 112 -4.19 -8.47 -3.48
C GLN A 112 -5.70 -8.65 -3.41
N VAL A 113 -6.24 -8.55 -2.20
CA VAL A 113 -7.69 -8.55 -2.00
C VAL A 113 -8.06 -7.26 -1.30
N SER A 114 -8.80 -6.42 -1.98
CA SER A 114 -9.13 -5.07 -1.52
C SER A 114 -10.57 -4.99 -1.02
N GLY A 115 -10.84 -4.06 -0.09
CA GLY A 115 -12.13 -3.95 0.61
C GLY A 115 -12.31 -4.93 1.77
N VAL A 116 -11.25 -5.62 2.19
CA VAL A 116 -11.24 -6.55 3.33
C VAL A 116 -9.96 -6.42 4.14
N SER A 117 -10.00 -6.84 5.40
CA SER A 117 -8.81 -6.86 6.27
C SER A 117 -8.02 -8.17 6.16
N GLU A 118 -8.66 -9.26 5.74
CA GLU A 118 -8.03 -10.57 5.62
C GLU A 118 -8.68 -11.49 4.58
N TYR A 119 -7.87 -12.43 4.10
CA TYR A 119 -8.32 -13.57 3.30
C TYR A 119 -7.42 -14.79 3.56
N TYR A 120 -7.88 -15.96 3.14
CA TYR A 120 -7.22 -17.23 3.38
C TYR A 120 -7.12 -18.02 2.08
N ILE A 121 -6.01 -18.74 1.93
CA ILE A 121 -5.81 -19.70 0.84
C ILE A 121 -5.81 -21.10 1.45
N ASN A 122 -6.67 -21.97 0.92
CA ASN A 122 -6.94 -23.33 1.40
C ASN A 122 -7.34 -23.41 2.89
N GLY A 123 -7.76 -22.30 3.50
CA GLY A 123 -8.17 -22.24 4.90
C GLY A 123 -7.02 -22.38 5.92
N GLU A 124 -5.77 -22.47 5.47
CA GLU A 124 -4.61 -22.67 6.35
C GLU A 124 -3.79 -21.39 6.49
N LYS A 125 -3.48 -20.72 5.37
CA LYS A 125 -2.62 -19.54 5.36
C LYS A 125 -3.46 -18.27 5.27
N ARG A 126 -3.39 -17.46 6.34
CA ARG A 126 -3.98 -16.12 6.43
C ARG A 126 -3.09 -15.10 5.70
N TYR A 127 -3.72 -14.19 4.97
CA TYR A 127 -3.10 -13.06 4.30
C TYR A 127 -3.86 -11.79 4.67
N HIS A 128 -3.14 -10.66 4.72
CA HIS A 128 -3.74 -9.35 4.98
C HIS A 128 -4.40 -8.79 3.71
N GLY A 129 -5.62 -8.29 3.84
CA GLY A 129 -6.28 -7.55 2.77
C GLY A 129 -5.97 -6.06 2.79
N ASP A 130 -6.35 -5.38 1.72
CA ASP A 130 -6.29 -3.93 1.56
C ASP A 130 -7.64 -3.31 1.89
N CYS A 131 -7.92 -3.12 3.19
CA CYS A 131 -9.24 -2.74 3.67
C CYS A 131 -9.73 -1.40 3.08
N TYR A 132 -8.81 -0.46 2.83
CA TYR A 132 -9.14 0.87 2.34
C TYR A 132 -8.86 1.08 0.85
N ASN A 133 -8.33 0.06 0.16
CA ASN A 133 -7.92 0.14 -1.25
C ASN A 133 -6.79 1.16 -1.50
N TYR A 134 -5.81 1.28 -0.58
CA TYR A 134 -4.64 2.16 -0.75
C TYR A 134 -3.53 1.55 -1.58
N ASN A 135 -3.69 0.29 -1.97
CA ASN A 135 -2.73 -0.46 -2.73
C ASN A 135 -1.37 -0.59 -2.03
N THR A 136 -1.42 -0.80 -0.72
CA THR A 136 -0.25 -0.94 0.15
C THR A 136 0.02 -2.39 0.57
N THR A 137 -0.95 -3.28 0.38
CA THR A 137 -0.85 -4.70 0.77
C THR A 137 -0.97 -5.60 -0.45
N THR A 138 0.17 -6.00 -1.00
CA THR A 138 0.25 -7.00 -2.06
C THR A 138 1.07 -8.18 -1.58
N HIS A 139 0.53 -9.39 -1.75
CA HIS A 139 1.19 -10.63 -1.35
C HIS A 139 1.70 -11.37 -2.57
N ILE A 140 2.85 -12.00 -2.41
CA ILE A 140 3.37 -12.91 -3.41
C ILE A 140 3.00 -14.31 -3.01
N VAL A 141 2.34 -15.02 -3.93
CA VAL A 141 1.89 -16.38 -3.70
C VAL A 141 2.45 -17.28 -4.78
N HIS A 142 3.18 -18.29 -4.34
CA HIS A 142 3.62 -19.39 -5.19
C HIS A 142 2.51 -20.42 -5.24
N PHE A 143 2.01 -20.67 -6.45
CA PHE A 143 1.01 -21.71 -6.68
C PHE A 143 1.60 -22.80 -7.53
N GLU A 144 1.50 -24.04 -7.06
CA GLU A 144 1.61 -25.22 -7.90
C GLU A 144 0.37 -25.37 -8.78
N LYS A 145 0.47 -26.18 -9.84
CA LYS A 145 -0.71 -26.55 -10.63
C LYS A 145 -1.75 -27.22 -9.73
N GLY A 146 -2.97 -26.69 -9.71
CA GLY A 146 -4.01 -27.23 -8.84
C GLY A 146 -5.22 -26.33 -8.67
N LYS A 147 -6.08 -26.73 -7.74
CA LYS A 147 -7.29 -25.99 -7.37
C LYS A 147 -7.13 -25.49 -5.94
N TYR A 148 -7.30 -24.19 -5.76
CA TYR A 148 -7.15 -23.50 -4.48
C TYR A 148 -8.48 -22.89 -4.06
N VAL A 149 -8.76 -22.96 -2.76
CA VAL A 149 -9.92 -22.32 -2.14
C VAL A 149 -9.50 -20.95 -1.63
N ILE A 150 -10.23 -19.91 -2.01
CA ILE A 150 -10.00 -18.54 -1.53
C ILE A 150 -11.17 -18.17 -0.62
N ASP A 151 -10.92 -18.08 0.67
CA ASP A 151 -11.90 -17.68 1.67
C ASP A 151 -11.64 -16.23 2.08
N VAL A 152 -12.67 -15.40 2.02
CA VAL A 152 -12.57 -13.96 2.26
C VAL A 152 -13.54 -13.59 3.37
N ARG A 153 -13.03 -12.98 4.44
CA ARG A 153 -13.86 -12.44 5.52
C ARG A 153 -14.14 -10.98 5.24
N MET A 154 -15.41 -10.67 5.05
CA MET A 154 -15.89 -9.32 4.80
C MET A 154 -16.44 -8.76 6.10
N VAL A 155 -16.12 -7.51 6.37
CA VAL A 155 -16.66 -6.75 7.50
C VAL A 155 -17.19 -5.44 6.98
N HIS A 156 -18.44 -5.14 7.25
CA HIS A 156 -18.99 -3.80 7.10
C HIS A 156 -18.87 -3.08 8.44
N ASP A 157 -17.90 -2.19 8.57
CA ASP A 157 -17.72 -1.32 9.74
C ASP A 157 -18.12 0.11 9.36
N ILE A 158 -18.98 0.73 10.17
CA ILE A 158 -19.50 2.08 9.95
C ILE A 158 -18.44 3.18 9.96
N ARG A 159 -17.24 2.94 10.54
CA ARG A 159 -16.13 3.89 10.43
C ARG A 159 -15.42 3.82 9.09
N ILE A 160 -15.45 2.66 8.43
CA ILE A 160 -14.84 2.46 7.11
C ILE A 160 -15.83 2.87 6.02
N PHE A 161 -17.08 2.43 6.12
CA PHE A 161 -18.08 2.58 5.06
C PHE A 161 -19.10 3.70 5.33
N GLY A 162 -19.05 4.34 6.51
CA GLY A 162 -20.08 5.26 6.97
C GLY A 162 -21.29 4.53 7.55
N GLY A 163 -22.09 5.24 8.35
CA GLY A 163 -23.37 4.77 8.86
C GLY A 163 -24.54 5.61 8.33
N GLY A 164 -25.76 5.08 8.45
CA GLY A 164 -27.00 5.69 7.96
C GLY A 164 -27.32 5.36 6.51
N MET A 165 -26.55 4.45 5.88
CA MET A 165 -26.84 3.91 4.55
C MET A 165 -27.47 2.53 4.69
N THR A 166 -28.80 2.49 4.61
CA THR A 166 -29.56 1.24 4.68
C THR A 166 -30.05 0.82 3.28
N PRO A 167 -29.78 -0.41 2.81
CA PRO A 167 -29.03 -1.47 3.48
C PRO A 167 -27.50 -1.26 3.43
N PRO A 168 -26.76 -1.63 4.48
CA PRO A 168 -25.29 -1.53 4.48
C PRO A 168 -24.67 -2.46 3.44
N GLN A 169 -23.71 -1.95 2.66
CA GLN A 169 -23.15 -2.64 1.50
C GLN A 169 -21.65 -2.89 1.68
N CYS A 170 -21.22 -4.15 1.63
CA CYS A 170 -19.81 -4.51 1.49
C CYS A 170 -19.52 -5.09 0.09
N GLN A 171 -18.33 -4.83 -0.41
CA GLN A 171 -17.79 -5.49 -1.60
C GLN A 171 -16.28 -5.64 -1.46
N PHE A 172 -15.71 -6.59 -2.19
CA PHE A 172 -14.27 -6.76 -2.26
C PHE A 172 -13.83 -7.04 -3.70
N GLN A 173 -12.55 -6.80 -4.01
CA GLN A 173 -11.98 -7.11 -5.30
C GLN A 173 -10.75 -7.99 -5.14
N VAL A 174 -10.64 -9.02 -5.98
CA VAL A 174 -9.45 -9.89 -6.03
C VAL A 174 -8.62 -9.51 -7.26
N LEU A 175 -7.44 -8.96 -7.03
CA LEU A 175 -6.46 -8.67 -8.06
C LEU A 175 -5.40 -9.77 -8.04
N ILE A 176 -5.19 -10.41 -9.19
CA ILE A 176 -4.16 -11.43 -9.38
C ILE A 176 -3.40 -11.07 -10.65
N GLU A 177 -2.14 -10.69 -10.48
CA GLU A 177 -1.26 -10.34 -11.58
C GLU A 177 -0.11 -11.35 -11.65
N PRO A 178 0.14 -11.98 -12.81
CA PRO A 178 1.35 -12.77 -12.97
C PRO A 178 2.56 -11.86 -12.78
N THR A 179 3.62 -12.35 -12.15
CA THR A 179 4.90 -11.66 -12.14
C THR A 179 5.43 -11.59 -13.57
N LYS A 180 5.15 -10.51 -14.31
CA LYS A 180 5.70 -10.34 -15.66
C LYS A 180 7.18 -10.03 -15.55
N LYS A 181 7.99 -10.64 -16.42
CA LYS A 181 9.43 -10.33 -16.56
C LYS A 181 9.74 -8.86 -16.87
N GLU A 182 8.76 -8.12 -17.39
CA GLU A 182 8.91 -6.75 -17.89
C GLU A 182 8.51 -5.69 -16.85
N ASP A 183 7.57 -6.01 -15.95
CA ASP A 183 7.15 -5.14 -14.83
C ASP A 183 8.15 -5.22 -13.65
N LEU A 184 9.01 -6.24 -13.67
CA LEU A 184 10.22 -6.35 -12.87
C LEU A 184 11.33 -5.59 -13.62
N MET A 185 11.60 -4.34 -13.25
CA MET A 185 12.84 -3.68 -13.68
C MET A 185 14.00 -4.62 -13.31
N VAL A 186 14.60 -5.20 -14.35
CA VAL A 186 15.55 -6.31 -14.38
C VAL A 186 16.54 -6.34 -13.20
N TYR A 187 16.93 -7.58 -12.78
CA TYR A 187 18.09 -8.03 -11.98
C TYR A 187 17.83 -8.43 -10.50
N PRO A 188 18.38 -9.58 -10.03
CA PRO A 188 18.24 -10.96 -10.50
C PRO A 188 16.88 -11.53 -10.11
N GLU A 189 16.44 -12.54 -10.86
CA GLU A 189 15.17 -13.23 -10.61
C GLU A 189 15.19 -13.79 -9.17
N ASP A 190 14.17 -13.42 -8.37
CA ASP A 190 13.69 -14.14 -7.18
C ASP A 190 13.88 -13.56 -5.77
N TYR A 191 14.61 -12.45 -5.53
CA TYR A 191 14.86 -12.04 -4.12
C TYR A 191 14.16 -10.76 -3.62
N ALA A 192 14.01 -9.71 -4.43
CA ALA A 192 13.41 -8.45 -3.95
C ALA A 192 12.62 -7.70 -5.02
N VAL A 193 11.56 -7.02 -4.61
CA VAL A 193 10.77 -6.09 -5.43
C VAL A 193 10.66 -4.76 -4.71
N ILE A 194 10.78 -3.66 -5.46
CA ILE A 194 10.45 -2.34 -4.91
C ILE A 194 8.95 -2.15 -5.05
N THR A 195 8.28 -2.03 -3.92
CA THR A 195 6.82 -1.94 -3.89
C THR A 195 6.40 -0.58 -4.44
N PRO A 196 5.54 -0.52 -5.47
CA PRO A 196 4.88 0.72 -5.81
C PRO A 196 3.93 1.11 -4.67
N SER A 197 3.80 2.41 -4.42
CA SER A 197 2.58 2.92 -3.81
C SER A 197 1.68 3.32 -4.99
N GLN A 198 0.63 2.55 -5.27
CA GLN A 198 -0.34 2.99 -6.27
C GLN A 198 -1.34 3.91 -5.57
N THR A 199 -1.00 5.19 -5.42
CA THR A 199 -1.97 6.18 -4.93
C THR A 199 -2.87 6.73 -6.04
N LYS A 200 -2.69 6.34 -7.32
CA LYS A 200 -3.48 6.87 -8.45
C LYS A 200 -3.91 5.79 -9.44
N LYS A 201 -5.23 5.62 -9.58
CA LYS A 201 -5.95 4.70 -10.49
C LYS A 201 -5.59 4.75 -11.99
N ASN A 202 -4.64 5.59 -12.44
CA ASN A 202 -4.30 5.79 -13.86
C ASN A 202 -2.83 6.24 -14.08
N ALA A 203 -1.93 6.01 -13.13
CA ALA A 203 -0.50 6.29 -13.32
C ALA A 203 0.27 4.96 -13.50
N ASP A 204 1.31 4.96 -14.34
CA ASP A 204 2.24 3.84 -14.45
C ASP A 204 2.68 3.37 -13.05
N PRO A 205 2.81 2.05 -12.80
CA PRO A 205 3.25 1.54 -11.51
C PRO A 205 4.65 2.08 -11.21
N MET A 206 4.73 3.12 -10.39
CA MET A 206 5.98 3.76 -10.01
C MET A 206 6.37 3.34 -8.60
N CYS A 207 7.62 2.92 -8.45
CA CYS A 207 8.27 2.76 -7.15
C CYS A 207 8.26 4.09 -6.42
N GLU A 208 7.56 4.20 -5.28
CA GLU A 208 7.52 5.46 -4.53
C GLU A 208 8.79 5.56 -3.66
N ILE A 209 9.81 6.22 -4.21
CA ILE A 209 10.95 6.68 -3.44
C ILE A 209 10.55 8.00 -2.81
N LEU A 210 10.55 8.07 -1.48
CA LEU A 210 10.38 9.33 -0.77
C LEU A 210 11.66 10.15 -0.90
N MET A 211 11.57 11.28 -1.61
CA MET A 211 12.67 12.23 -1.81
C MET A 211 12.19 13.66 -1.56
N PRO A 212 13.06 14.57 -1.09
CA PRO A 212 12.75 15.99 -1.02
C PRO A 212 12.75 16.60 -2.42
N ASP A 213 12.02 17.70 -2.59
CA ASP A 213 12.02 18.45 -3.84
C ASP A 213 13.40 19.07 -4.12
N TYR A 214 13.66 19.26 -5.40
CA TYR A 214 14.83 20.01 -5.87
C TYR A 214 14.46 21.47 -6.10
N LEU A 215 14.99 22.38 -5.27
CA LEU A 215 14.72 23.81 -5.37
C LEU A 215 15.69 24.44 -6.37
N LYS A 216 15.16 25.17 -7.36
CA LYS A 216 15.89 25.65 -8.54
C LYS A 216 17.26 26.27 -8.23
N ASP A 217 17.35 27.08 -7.19
CA ASP A 217 18.54 27.88 -6.87
C ASP A 217 19.31 27.40 -5.62
N ILE A 218 18.80 26.39 -4.91
CA ILE A 218 19.36 25.93 -3.62
C ILE A 218 19.85 24.48 -3.70
N GLY A 219 19.20 23.65 -4.52
CA GLY A 219 19.39 22.20 -4.49
C GLY A 219 18.30 21.50 -3.68
N PHE A 220 18.61 20.33 -3.15
CA PHE A 220 17.63 19.53 -2.41
C PHE A 220 17.10 20.25 -1.16
N ALA A 221 15.78 20.20 -0.98
CA ALA A 221 15.10 20.73 0.19
C ALA A 221 15.30 19.87 1.45
N GLY A 222 16.09 18.80 1.40
CA GLY A 222 16.42 17.92 2.52
C GLY A 222 17.62 17.05 2.18
N SER A 223 18.03 16.21 3.12
CA SER A 223 19.18 15.30 2.97
C SER A 223 18.81 13.84 3.19
N PHE A 224 17.52 13.52 3.25
CA PHE A 224 17.04 12.18 3.56
C PHE A 224 16.16 11.65 2.46
N GLY A 225 16.33 10.39 2.10
CA GLY A 225 15.46 9.66 1.20
C GLY A 225 15.04 8.33 1.82
N SER A 226 13.94 7.75 1.34
CA SER A 226 13.51 6.41 1.76
C SER A 226 12.93 5.62 0.60
N VAL A 227 13.20 4.32 0.58
CA VAL A 227 12.67 3.38 -0.41
C VAL A 227 12.12 2.15 0.29
N SER A 228 10.90 1.74 -0.06
CA SER A 228 10.29 0.51 0.47
C SER A 228 10.69 -0.68 -0.38
N ILE A 229 11.24 -1.70 0.26
CA ILE A 229 11.68 -2.95 -0.38
C ILE A 229 10.85 -4.09 0.19
N GLN A 230 10.28 -4.92 -0.69
CA GLN A 230 9.69 -6.20 -0.32
C GLN A 230 10.66 -7.33 -0.65
N ASN A 231 10.92 -8.19 0.33
CA ASN A 231 11.60 -9.45 0.06
C ASN A 231 10.61 -10.45 -0.54
N ILE A 232 10.93 -10.94 -1.73
CA ILE A 232 10.08 -11.85 -2.52
C ILE A 232 10.67 -13.26 -2.65
N GLY A 233 11.85 -13.47 -2.07
CA GLY A 233 12.52 -14.76 -2.01
C GLY A 233 12.18 -15.53 -0.74
N ASP A 234 12.71 -16.75 -0.66
CA ASP A 234 12.51 -17.65 0.47
C ASP A 234 13.53 -17.42 1.60
N ASP A 235 14.60 -16.68 1.32
CA ASP A 235 15.68 -16.36 2.24
C ASP A 235 15.66 -14.90 2.68
N SER A 236 16.27 -14.61 3.83
CA SER A 236 16.40 -13.23 4.30
C SER A 236 17.39 -12.45 3.42
N ILE A 237 17.11 -11.18 3.15
CA ILE A 237 18.01 -10.30 2.39
C ILE A 237 18.57 -9.21 3.30
N VAL A 238 19.85 -8.90 3.15
CA VAL A 238 20.56 -7.86 3.90
C VAL A 238 20.89 -6.70 2.98
N VAL A 239 20.48 -5.49 3.39
CA VAL A 239 20.84 -4.26 2.66
C VAL A 239 22.27 -3.85 2.99
N LYS A 240 23.14 -3.82 1.97
CA LYS A 240 24.55 -3.42 2.11
C LYS A 240 24.75 -1.93 1.92
N SER A 241 24.20 -1.39 0.84
CA SER A 241 24.34 0.03 0.52
C SER A 241 23.23 0.53 -0.37
N ILE A 242 23.01 1.84 -0.26
CA ILE A 242 22.18 2.59 -1.17
C ILE A 242 23.03 3.67 -1.84
N THR A 243 22.83 3.90 -3.13
CA THR A 243 23.44 4.98 -3.89
C THR A 243 22.34 5.74 -4.61
N LEU A 244 22.27 7.05 -4.39
CA LEU A 244 21.35 7.92 -5.10
C LEU A 244 21.99 8.40 -6.40
N CYS A 245 21.30 8.18 -7.52
CA CYS A 245 21.72 8.55 -8.85
C CYS A 245 20.72 9.54 -9.46
N VAL A 246 21.23 10.65 -10.00
CA VAL A 246 20.44 11.55 -10.84
C VAL A 246 20.81 11.29 -12.29
N VAL A 247 19.81 11.00 -13.13
CA VAL A 247 20.01 10.53 -14.51
C VAL A 247 19.20 11.34 -15.51
N ASP A 248 19.70 11.44 -16.75
CA ASP A 248 18.92 11.90 -17.91
C ASP A 248 18.03 10.77 -18.37
N SER A 249 16.72 11.01 -18.45
CA SER A 249 15.85 9.99 -19.03
C SER A 249 16.18 9.70 -20.49
N ARG A 250 16.67 10.71 -21.26
CA ARG A 250 16.98 10.55 -22.69
C ARG A 250 18.24 9.73 -22.95
N SER A 251 19.21 9.78 -22.04
CA SER A 251 20.48 9.07 -22.23
C SER A 251 20.37 7.57 -21.95
N LEU A 252 19.32 7.15 -21.24
CA LEU A 252 19.03 5.75 -20.92
C LEU A 252 18.48 4.95 -22.11
N GLU A 253 17.72 5.59 -22.99
CA GLU A 253 17.17 4.96 -24.20
C GLU A 253 18.25 4.73 -25.29
N GLY A 254 19.38 5.45 -25.21
CA GLY A 254 20.43 5.47 -26.23
C GLY A 254 21.74 4.74 -25.88
N ASN A 255 21.80 3.94 -24.81
CA ASN A 255 23.01 3.25 -24.36
C ASN A 255 24.25 4.17 -24.12
N LYS A 256 24.04 5.47 -23.91
CA LYS A 256 25.10 6.40 -23.48
C LYS A 256 25.11 6.49 -21.96
N LYS A 257 26.26 6.77 -21.35
CA LYS A 257 26.41 6.96 -19.89
C LYS A 257 25.56 8.15 -19.41
N GLY A 258 24.26 7.93 -19.22
CA GLY A 258 23.24 8.92 -18.84
C GLY A 258 23.21 9.30 -17.36
N LEU A 259 24.27 8.96 -16.64
CA LEU A 259 24.45 9.27 -15.24
C LEU A 259 25.00 10.69 -15.13
N PHE A 260 24.25 11.59 -14.50
CA PHE A 260 24.73 12.95 -14.25
C PHE A 260 25.52 13.03 -12.97
N VAL A 261 24.94 12.56 -11.86
CA VAL A 261 25.55 12.67 -10.53
C VAL A 261 25.23 11.42 -9.71
N GLU A 262 26.25 10.87 -9.04
CA GLU A 262 26.08 9.88 -7.98
C GLU A 262 26.35 10.54 -6.63
N TYR A 263 25.36 10.47 -5.75
CA TYR A 263 25.50 10.87 -4.37
C TYR A 263 25.82 9.62 -3.56
N LYS A 264 26.95 9.66 -2.88
CA LYS A 264 27.24 8.68 -1.83
C LYS A 264 26.23 8.87 -0.70
N THR A 265 25.63 7.78 -0.26
CA THR A 265 24.61 7.80 0.80
C THR A 265 25.04 6.96 1.98
N ASP A 266 24.57 7.35 3.16
CA ASP A 266 24.73 6.61 4.40
C ASP A 266 23.37 6.00 4.80
N LEU A 267 23.34 4.71 5.06
CA LEU A 267 22.15 4.06 5.60
C LEU A 267 21.88 4.59 7.01
N LEU A 268 20.63 4.96 7.30
CA LEU A 268 20.24 5.45 8.63
C LEU A 268 20.29 4.35 9.69
N VAL A 269 20.06 3.10 9.28
CA VAL A 269 20.15 1.91 10.12
C VAL A 269 21.14 0.95 9.49
N LYS A 270 22.07 0.43 10.28
CA LYS A 270 23.06 -0.57 9.82
C LYS A 270 22.48 -1.98 9.94
N ASN A 271 22.99 -2.91 9.11
CA ASN A 271 22.64 -4.33 9.14
C ASN A 271 21.13 -4.59 9.01
N ILE A 272 20.51 -3.97 8.00
CA ILE A 272 19.08 -4.12 7.77
C ILE A 272 18.83 -5.47 7.09
N SER A 273 18.24 -6.41 7.83
CA SER A 273 17.68 -7.64 7.28
C SER A 273 16.18 -7.45 6.97
N ILE A 274 15.75 -7.99 5.84
CA ILE A 274 14.36 -8.04 5.39
C ILE A 274 14.02 -9.52 5.21
N ILE A 275 13.14 -10.06 6.05
CA ILE A 275 12.76 -11.47 6.02
C ILE A 275 11.76 -11.75 4.88
N PRO A 276 11.60 -13.02 4.43
CA PRO A 276 10.66 -13.38 3.37
C PRO A 276 9.25 -12.79 3.56
N GLY A 277 8.73 -12.15 2.50
CA GLY A 277 7.41 -11.51 2.49
C GLY A 277 7.32 -10.16 3.21
N GLN A 278 8.35 -9.74 3.95
CA GLN A 278 8.36 -8.45 4.64
C GLN A 278 8.54 -7.30 3.66
N ILE A 279 7.74 -6.25 3.84
CA ILE A 279 7.97 -4.92 3.25
C ILE A 279 8.64 -4.06 4.31
N ARG A 280 9.77 -3.43 3.98
CA ARG A 280 10.51 -2.55 4.90
C ARG A 280 10.95 -1.25 4.22
N PRO A 281 10.59 -0.07 4.77
CA PRO A 281 11.16 1.19 4.32
C PRO A 281 12.62 1.31 4.77
N ILE A 282 13.49 1.60 3.83
CA ILE A 282 14.93 1.78 4.02
C ILE A 282 15.28 3.24 3.82
N GLY A 283 15.53 3.93 4.93
CA GLY A 283 15.95 5.31 4.92
C GLY A 283 17.47 5.46 4.74
N PHE A 284 17.86 6.47 3.98
CA PHE A 284 19.25 6.83 3.71
C PHE A 284 19.43 8.34 3.77
N GLN A 285 20.62 8.78 4.19
CA GLN A 285 21.05 10.17 4.16
C GLN A 285 21.99 10.38 2.98
N PHE A 286 21.85 11.49 2.28
CA PHE A 286 22.75 11.90 1.20
C PHE A 286 23.25 13.33 1.45
N GLN A 287 24.43 13.64 0.94
CA GLN A 287 24.99 14.97 1.08
C GLN A 287 24.21 15.98 0.23
N LYS A 288 23.82 17.09 0.86
CA LYS A 288 23.15 18.18 0.16
C LYS A 288 24.16 18.92 -0.73
N GLU A 289 23.95 18.85 -2.04
CA GLU A 289 24.63 19.74 -2.96
C GLU A 289 23.98 21.13 -2.97
N TRP A 290 24.84 22.14 -3.09
CA TRP A 290 24.45 23.53 -3.29
C TRP A 290 24.63 23.90 -4.77
N GLY A 291 23.70 24.67 -5.31
CA GLY A 291 23.69 25.06 -6.73
C GLY A 291 22.64 24.30 -7.53
N SER A 292 22.55 24.60 -8.82
CA SER A 292 21.51 24.06 -9.72
C SER A 292 22.04 22.87 -10.52
N LEU A 293 21.26 21.78 -10.56
CA LEU A 293 21.40 20.70 -11.54
C LEU A 293 21.28 21.32 -12.95
N PRO A 294 21.97 20.74 -13.95
CA PRO A 294 21.95 21.26 -15.30
C PRO A 294 20.50 21.39 -15.81
N ALA A 295 20.25 22.42 -16.62
CA ALA A 295 18.94 22.75 -17.17
C ALA A 295 18.52 21.75 -18.27
N VAL A 296 18.35 20.48 -17.90
CA VAL A 296 17.89 19.40 -18.78
C VAL A 296 16.41 19.18 -18.49
N GLU A 297 15.59 19.07 -19.54
CA GLU A 297 14.14 19.07 -19.36
C GLU A 297 13.59 17.80 -18.69
N ILE A 298 14.37 16.72 -18.53
CA ILE A 298 13.88 15.46 -17.93
C ILE A 298 14.97 14.76 -17.13
N LEU A 299 15.09 15.13 -15.85
CA LEU A 299 15.88 14.39 -14.88
C LEU A 299 14.98 13.41 -14.11
N LYS A 300 15.51 12.25 -13.70
CA LYS A 300 14.83 11.30 -12.82
C LYS A 300 15.71 10.92 -11.62
N TYR A 301 15.09 10.61 -10.49
CA TYR A 301 15.76 10.02 -9.33
C TYR A 301 15.79 8.50 -9.46
N TRP A 302 16.99 7.95 -9.43
CA TRP A 302 17.23 6.52 -9.37
C TRP A 302 17.96 6.18 -8.08
N VAL A 303 17.57 5.09 -7.44
CA VAL A 303 18.28 4.57 -6.27
C VAL A 303 18.78 3.18 -6.61
N ARG A 304 20.09 2.99 -6.54
CA ARG A 304 20.76 1.70 -6.69
C ARG A 304 20.93 1.09 -5.30
N ILE A 305 20.42 -0.11 -5.12
CA ILE A 305 20.39 -0.77 -3.81
C ILE A 305 21.16 -2.08 -3.94
N SER A 306 22.27 -2.20 -3.21
CA SER A 306 23.05 -3.43 -3.12
C SER A 306 22.53 -4.30 -1.98
N LEU A 307 22.24 -5.54 -2.29
CA LEU A 307 21.63 -6.54 -1.42
C LEU A 307 22.47 -7.81 -1.42
N VAL A 308 22.47 -8.53 -0.30
CA VAL A 308 23.08 -9.85 -0.17
C VAL A 308 22.06 -10.81 0.45
N VAL A 309 21.94 -12.01 -0.09
CA VAL A 309 21.14 -13.08 0.51
C VAL A 309 21.87 -13.60 1.75
N ASP A 310 21.17 -13.68 2.87
CA ASP A 310 21.65 -14.27 4.12
C ASP A 310 21.55 -15.80 4.02
N ASP A 311 22.41 -16.39 3.20
CA ASP A 311 22.53 -17.84 3.08
C ASP A 311 23.33 -18.36 4.28
N ARG A 312 22.70 -19.24 5.07
CA ARG A 312 23.32 -19.83 6.28
C ARG A 312 24.23 -21.02 5.95
N ASP A 313 24.27 -21.47 4.70
CA ASP A 313 25.22 -22.48 4.27
C ASP A 313 26.55 -21.83 3.87
N GLU A 314 27.56 -21.95 4.74
CA GLU A 314 28.88 -21.30 4.70
C GLU A 314 29.78 -21.64 3.49
N MET A 315 29.24 -22.13 2.36
CA MET A 315 30.02 -22.56 1.19
C MET A 315 29.65 -21.93 -0.15
N THR A 316 28.59 -21.11 -0.23
CA THR A 316 28.22 -20.38 -1.44
C THR A 316 28.78 -18.95 -1.38
N GLU A 317 29.40 -18.49 -2.47
CA GLU A 317 29.80 -17.08 -2.62
C GLU A 317 28.61 -16.19 -2.24
N GLN A 318 28.83 -15.17 -1.41
CA GLN A 318 27.77 -14.19 -1.08
C GLN A 318 27.22 -13.63 -2.39
N ASN A 319 26.03 -14.07 -2.78
CA ASN A 319 25.35 -13.62 -3.98
C ASN A 319 24.89 -12.18 -3.78
N GLU A 320 25.81 -11.23 -3.98
CA GLU A 320 25.48 -9.82 -4.01
C GLU A 320 24.73 -9.51 -5.30
N PHE A 321 23.61 -8.82 -5.15
CA PHE A 321 22.82 -8.36 -6.27
C PHE A 321 22.34 -6.93 -6.09
N VAL A 322 21.98 -6.31 -7.21
CA VAL A 322 21.64 -4.90 -7.25
C VAL A 322 20.27 -4.71 -7.85
N ILE A 323 19.37 -4.08 -7.10
CA ILE A 323 18.07 -3.63 -7.60
C ILE A 323 18.07 -2.12 -7.83
N ARG A 324 17.17 -1.63 -8.69
CA ARG A 324 17.04 -0.22 -9.02
C ARG A 324 15.62 0.25 -8.83
N ALA A 325 15.44 1.27 -8.00
CA ALA A 325 14.17 1.99 -7.88
C ALA A 325 14.25 3.26 -8.73
N SER A 326 13.18 3.59 -9.45
CA SER A 326 13.06 4.86 -10.16
C SER A 326 11.80 5.61 -9.73
N CYS A 327 11.94 6.92 -9.54
CA CYS A 327 10.81 7.81 -9.27
C CYS A 327 10.46 8.63 -10.52
N SER A 328 9.31 9.29 -10.45
CA SER A 328 8.87 10.33 -11.39
C SER A 328 9.93 11.44 -11.58
N LYS A 329 9.72 12.26 -12.62
CA LYS A 329 10.62 13.34 -13.03
C LYS A 329 10.97 14.26 -11.84
N ILE A 330 12.25 14.60 -11.70
CA ILE A 330 12.71 15.63 -10.77
C ILE A 330 11.99 16.93 -11.11
N THR A 331 11.17 17.42 -10.18
CA THR A 331 10.49 18.70 -10.34
C THR A 331 11.41 19.80 -9.81
N HIS A 332 11.88 20.69 -10.68
CA HIS A 332 12.58 21.90 -10.26
C HIS A 332 11.56 22.89 -9.70
N VAL A 333 11.48 23.00 -8.38
CA VAL A 333 10.47 23.83 -7.71
C VAL A 333 10.96 25.27 -7.59
N ASP A 334 10.17 26.20 -8.17
CA ASP A 334 10.24 27.63 -7.85
C ASP A 334 9.57 27.87 -6.49
N TRP A 335 10.35 27.65 -5.43
CA TRP A 335 9.91 27.75 -4.03
C TRP A 335 9.53 29.17 -3.59
N ILE A 336 9.72 30.18 -4.45
CA ILE A 336 9.22 31.54 -4.21
C ILE A 336 7.72 31.59 -4.49
N LYS A 337 7.25 30.85 -5.49
CA LYS A 337 5.84 30.85 -5.94
C LYS A 337 5.05 29.62 -5.50
N SER A 338 5.76 28.54 -5.19
CA SER A 338 5.15 27.23 -4.95
C SER A 338 5.52 26.69 -3.58
N VAL A 339 4.64 25.83 -3.07
CA VAL A 339 4.98 24.95 -1.95
C VAL A 339 6.01 23.91 -2.40
N PHE A 340 6.86 23.46 -1.49
CA PHE A 340 7.86 22.43 -1.76
C PHE A 340 7.90 21.38 -0.66
N LYS A 341 8.21 20.15 -1.04
CA LYS A 341 8.41 19.00 -0.16
C LYS A 341 9.83 19.00 0.39
N PHE A 342 9.98 18.90 1.70
CA PHE A 342 11.26 18.59 2.33
C PHE A 342 11.14 17.32 3.17
N THR A 343 12.27 16.63 3.34
CA THR A 343 12.37 15.41 4.14
C THR A 343 13.19 15.64 5.39
N PHE A 344 12.84 14.93 6.46
CA PHE A 344 13.48 15.02 7.76
C PHE A 344 13.44 13.66 8.48
N LEU A 345 14.24 13.52 9.54
CA LEU A 345 14.14 12.39 10.46
C LEU A 345 13.16 12.72 11.58
N ASP A 346 12.18 11.85 11.76
CA ASP A 346 11.25 11.93 12.89
C ASP A 346 11.88 11.33 14.16
N TYR A 347 11.19 11.42 15.30
CA TYR A 347 11.69 10.98 16.61
C TYR A 347 12.08 9.48 16.66
N ASP A 348 11.55 8.67 15.75
CA ASP A 348 11.83 7.23 15.62
C ASP A 348 12.91 6.92 14.56
N ASN A 349 13.55 7.95 14.01
CA ASN A 349 14.54 7.88 12.93
C ASN A 349 13.99 7.38 11.59
N THR A 350 12.67 7.37 11.40
CA THR A 350 12.09 7.17 10.08
C THR A 350 12.15 8.45 9.26
N VAL A 351 12.31 8.30 7.94
CA VAL A 351 12.28 9.45 7.03
C VAL A 351 10.84 9.85 6.80
N GLN A 352 10.51 11.08 7.16
CA GLN A 352 9.21 11.69 6.96
C GLN A 352 9.34 12.91 6.05
N TYR A 353 8.20 13.44 5.60
CA TYR A 353 8.16 14.65 4.80
C TYR A 353 7.14 15.66 5.31
N ALA A 354 7.35 16.91 4.96
CA ALA A 354 6.36 17.96 5.10
C ALA A 354 6.44 18.90 3.91
N MET A 355 5.35 19.62 3.64
CA MET A 355 5.40 20.72 2.68
C MET A 355 5.70 22.02 3.41
N ALA A 356 6.42 22.91 2.75
CA ALA A 356 6.67 24.25 3.23
C ALA A 356 6.18 25.29 2.21
N LYS A 357 5.56 26.35 2.71
CA LYS A 357 5.24 27.56 1.94
C LYS A 357 6.04 28.73 2.51
N ARG A 358 6.82 29.34 1.63
CA ARG A 358 7.62 30.53 1.91
C ARG A 358 6.71 31.74 2.17
N PRO A 359 7.04 32.63 3.13
CA PRO A 359 6.38 33.93 3.25
C PRO A 359 6.73 34.86 2.08
N ASP A 360 5.98 35.96 1.91
CA ASP A 360 6.32 36.98 0.91
C ASP A 360 7.69 37.61 1.21
N ILE A 361 7.90 37.96 2.48
CA ILE A 361 9.10 38.62 2.99
C ILE A 361 9.88 37.65 3.86
N LEU A 362 11.09 37.29 3.43
CA LEU A 362 12.04 36.54 4.25
C LEU A 362 12.63 37.47 5.31
N THR A 363 12.66 37.00 6.55
CA THR A 363 13.30 37.69 7.66
C THR A 363 14.26 36.74 8.34
N SER A 364 15.40 37.24 8.80
CA SER A 364 16.36 36.47 9.59
C SER A 364 15.98 36.35 11.07
N ASN A 365 14.81 36.87 11.47
CA ASN A 365 14.38 36.87 12.86
C ASN A 365 13.91 35.45 13.28
N PRO A 366 14.66 34.73 14.13
CA PRO A 366 14.30 33.37 14.52
C PRO A 366 13.08 33.30 15.45
N LYS A 367 12.60 34.43 15.99
CA LYS A 367 11.41 34.49 16.86
C LYS A 367 10.09 34.60 16.09
N LYS A 368 10.13 34.66 14.76
CA LYS A 368 8.90 34.71 13.96
C LYS A 368 8.15 33.39 14.08
N PRO A 369 6.82 33.42 14.31
CA PRO A 369 6.06 32.19 14.43
C PRO A 369 5.99 31.47 13.09
N ILE A 370 6.01 30.14 13.16
CA ILE A 370 5.70 29.25 12.05
C ILE A 370 4.25 28.82 12.20
N ILE A 371 3.48 28.86 11.11
CA ILE A 371 2.11 28.36 11.09
C ILE A 371 2.15 26.87 10.75
N ILE A 372 1.55 26.05 11.59
CA ILE A 372 1.42 24.62 11.36
C ILE A 372 0.00 24.35 10.84
N ALA A 373 -0.09 23.93 9.59
CA ALA A 373 -1.33 23.66 8.88
C ALA A 373 -1.67 22.16 8.93
N LEU A 374 -2.38 21.76 9.98
CA LEU A 374 -2.82 20.38 10.19
C LEU A 374 -4.00 20.03 9.26
N HIS A 375 -3.98 18.83 8.68
CA HIS A 375 -5.03 18.32 7.81
C HIS A 375 -5.88 17.24 8.51
N GLY A 376 -7.06 16.96 7.96
CA GLY A 376 -7.93 15.88 8.41
C GLY A 376 -7.51 14.51 7.85
N ALA A 377 -8.24 13.46 8.25
CA ALA A 377 -8.13 12.12 7.70
C ALA A 377 -8.37 12.12 6.16
N GLY A 378 -7.60 11.31 5.43
CA GLY A 378 -7.71 11.15 3.98
C GLY A 378 -7.17 12.32 3.14
N VAL A 379 -6.50 13.30 3.76
CA VAL A 379 -5.91 14.45 3.05
C VAL A 379 -4.40 14.37 3.13
N GLU A 380 -3.73 14.23 1.98
CA GLU A 380 -2.27 14.25 1.93
C GLU A 380 -1.70 15.65 2.15
N ALA A 381 -0.53 15.73 2.81
CA ALA A 381 0.15 16.99 3.07
C ALA A 381 0.57 17.73 1.80
N ASP A 382 0.85 16.99 0.72
CA ASP A 382 1.18 17.53 -0.61
C ASP A 382 -0.03 17.78 -1.52
N SER A 383 -1.25 17.53 -1.02
CA SER A 383 -2.48 17.78 -1.76
C SER A 383 -2.57 19.24 -2.18
N SER A 384 -2.75 19.48 -3.48
CA SER A 384 -2.91 20.84 -4.00
C SER A 384 -4.19 21.51 -3.49
N PHE A 385 -5.24 20.74 -3.20
CA PHE A 385 -6.46 21.24 -2.55
C PHE A 385 -6.12 21.84 -1.17
N TRP A 386 -5.34 21.09 -0.38
CA TRP A 386 -4.98 21.51 0.97
C TRP A 386 -3.98 22.67 0.97
N THR A 387 -2.87 22.51 0.26
CA THR A 387 -1.80 23.52 0.23
C THR A 387 -2.23 24.85 -0.38
N LYS A 388 -3.21 24.88 -1.29
CA LYS A 388 -3.76 26.12 -1.86
C LYS A 388 -4.84 26.77 -0.99
N SER A 389 -5.43 26.06 -0.04
CA SER A 389 -6.49 26.61 0.83
C SER A 389 -6.00 27.69 1.80
N ILE A 390 -4.71 27.68 2.13
CA ILE A 390 -4.10 28.64 3.05
C ILE A 390 -3.28 29.66 2.25
N PRO A 391 -3.60 30.96 2.30
CA PRO A 391 -2.86 31.98 1.55
C PRO A 391 -1.44 32.17 2.09
N THR A 392 -0.53 32.62 1.22
CA THR A 392 0.82 33.02 1.61
C THR A 392 0.77 34.10 2.67
N GLN A 393 1.69 34.06 3.62
CA GLN A 393 1.74 34.99 4.74
C GLN A 393 2.84 36.03 4.51
N PRO A 394 2.66 37.28 4.97
CA PRO A 394 3.67 38.31 4.74
C PRO A 394 5.04 37.99 5.34
N SER A 395 5.08 37.36 6.52
CA SER A 395 6.33 37.16 7.26
C SER A 395 6.47 35.84 8.02
N SER A 396 5.55 34.90 7.81
CA SER A 396 5.54 33.60 8.49
C SER A 396 5.60 32.44 7.50
N TRP A 397 6.44 31.46 7.78
CA TRP A 397 6.41 30.19 7.07
C TRP A 397 5.14 29.42 7.42
N ILE A 398 4.61 28.66 6.47
CA ILE A 398 3.56 27.68 6.72
C ILE A 398 4.16 26.29 6.47
N LEU A 399 4.03 25.42 7.45
CA LEU A 399 4.37 24.00 7.34
C LEU A 399 3.09 23.17 7.27
N PHE A 400 3.05 22.25 6.30
CA PHE A 400 2.00 21.25 6.16
C PHE A 400 2.62 19.90 6.50
N PRO A 401 2.59 19.48 7.79
CA PRO A 401 3.18 18.21 8.21
C PRO A 401 2.40 17.03 7.64
N THR A 402 3.08 15.92 7.36
CA THR A 402 2.44 14.63 7.09
C THR A 402 1.86 14.02 8.37
N GLY A 403 0.73 13.32 8.25
CA GLY A 403 0.19 12.44 9.28
C GLY A 403 0.90 11.09 9.39
N ARG A 404 2.02 10.88 8.66
CA ARG A 404 2.79 9.63 8.48
C ARG A 404 2.08 8.56 7.67
N THR A 405 0.81 8.31 7.95
CA THR A 405 -0.04 7.40 7.18
C THR A 405 -1.15 8.20 6.50
N PRO A 406 -1.35 8.05 5.19
CA PRO A 406 -2.65 8.29 4.58
C PRO A 406 -3.64 7.46 5.41
N TRP A 407 -4.59 8.13 6.07
CA TRP A 407 -5.73 7.45 6.66
C TRP A 407 -6.40 6.58 5.64
#